data_AF-F9ZVY3-F1
#
_entry.id   AF-F9ZVY3-F1
#
_cell.length_a   1.000
_cell.length_b   1.000
_cell.length_c   1.000
_cell.angle_alpha   90.00
_cell.angle_beta   90.00
_cell.angle_gamma   90.00
#
_symmetry.space_group_name_H-M   'P 1'
#
loop_
_entity.id
_entity.type
_entity.pdbx_description
1 polymer ?
#
loop_
_entity_poly.entity_id
_entity_poly.type
_entity_poly.pdbx_seq_one_letter_code
_entity_poly.pdbx_strand_id
1 'polypeptide(L)'
;MIRILLLLVPVIAIYWTICWFQKTPAEVVGRQLKKVSWIAAILLLLLLAGTGKLNVVFAAFGVAIAFAVRLLPAILHYAPQLHRLWQVFSGGKQQQNQQNPNRPFRSGMSKTQALDVLGLKPGASEKDIIDAHRKLISKVHPDRGGSDYLAAQINLAKKTLLPQG
;
A
#
# COMPACT_ATOMS: atom_id res chain seq x y z
N MET A 1 -50.03 17.37 -26.85
CA MET A 1 -49.82 18.20 -25.64
C MET A 1 -48.93 17.50 -24.59
N ILE A 2 -49.10 16.20 -24.35
CA ILE A 2 -48.27 15.41 -23.40
C ILE A 2 -46.76 15.40 -23.74
N ARG A 3 -46.39 15.46 -25.02
CA ARG A 3 -44.97 15.48 -25.47
C ARG A 3 -44.19 16.73 -25.04
N ILE A 4 -44.87 17.88 -24.89
CA ILE A 4 -44.24 19.14 -24.44
C ILE A 4 -44.04 19.10 -22.92
N LEU A 5 -44.99 18.52 -22.18
CA LEU A 5 -44.87 18.24 -20.73
C LEU A 5 -43.71 17.29 -20.43
N LEU A 6 -43.51 16.24 -21.25
CA LEU A 6 -42.38 15.32 -21.13
C LEU A 6 -41.01 15.99 -21.33
N LEU A 7 -40.94 17.09 -22.07
CA LEU A 7 -39.70 17.87 -22.27
C LEU A 7 -39.51 18.97 -21.20
N LEU A 8 -40.59 19.49 -20.61
CA LEU A 8 -40.52 20.52 -19.57
C LEU A 8 -40.08 19.98 -18.20
N VAL A 9 -40.53 18.77 -17.83
CA VAL A 9 -40.18 18.12 -16.55
C VAL A 9 -38.66 17.97 -16.34
N PRO A 10 -37.85 17.46 -17.30
CA PRO A 10 -36.41 17.37 -17.11
C PRO A 10 -35.74 18.74 -17.06
N VAL A 11 -36.23 19.74 -17.80
CA VAL A 11 -35.68 21.10 -17.79
C VAL A 11 -35.88 21.77 -16.42
N ILE A 12 -37.08 21.62 -15.84
CA ILE A 12 -37.38 22.12 -14.49
C ILE A 12 -36.54 21.37 -13.44
N ALA A 13 -36.37 20.06 -13.58
CA ALA A 13 -35.53 19.27 -12.68
C ALA A 13 -34.05 19.67 -12.76
N ILE A 14 -33.51 19.93 -13.95
CA ILE A 14 -32.15 20.43 -14.17
C ILE A 14 -31.98 21.84 -13.57
N TYR A 15 -32.97 22.72 -13.75
CA TYR A 15 -32.94 24.06 -13.16
C TYR A 15 -32.92 23.99 -11.62
N TRP A 16 -33.76 23.12 -11.03
CA TRP A 16 -33.79 22.89 -9.58
C TRP A 16 -32.47 22.34 -9.04
N THR A 17 -31.86 21.38 -9.72
CA THR A 17 -30.57 20.81 -9.27
C THR A 17 -29.42 21.81 -9.37
N ILE A 18 -29.39 22.65 -10.41
CA ILE A 18 -28.40 23.72 -10.55
C ILE A 18 -28.58 24.78 -9.46
N CYS A 19 -29.81 25.25 -9.22
CA CYS A 19 -30.08 26.21 -8.15
C CYS A 19 -29.77 25.66 -6.75
N TRP A 20 -30.03 24.37 -6.52
CA TRP A 20 -29.68 23.71 -5.27
C TRP A 20 -28.16 23.56 -5.09
N PHE A 21 -27.44 23.22 -6.16
CA PHE A 21 -25.98 23.11 -6.14
C PHE A 21 -25.29 24.44 -5.82
N GLN A 22 -25.83 25.57 -6.33
CA GLN A 22 -25.28 26.90 -6.07
C GLN A 22 -25.55 27.41 -4.64
N LYS A 23 -26.61 26.96 -3.97
CA LYS A 23 -26.98 27.42 -2.61
C LYS A 23 -26.41 26.56 -1.47
N THR A 24 -25.85 25.39 -1.77
CA THR A 24 -25.42 24.43 -0.74
C THR A 24 -23.90 24.48 -0.54
N PRO A 25 -23.38 24.64 0.70
CA PRO A 25 -21.94 24.71 0.96
C PRO A 25 -21.21 23.41 0.55
N ALA A 26 -20.00 23.56 -0.02
CA ALA A 26 -19.25 22.51 -0.72
C ALA A 26 -18.97 21.24 0.11
N GLU A 27 -18.92 21.33 1.45
CA GLU A 27 -18.76 20.17 2.34
C GLU A 27 -19.95 19.19 2.31
N VAL A 28 -21.18 19.70 2.20
CA VAL A 28 -22.40 18.87 2.24
C VAL A 28 -22.70 18.32 0.86
N VAL A 29 -22.41 19.10 -0.19
CA VAL A 29 -22.57 18.72 -1.60
C VAL A 29 -21.78 17.45 -1.89
N GLY A 30 -20.53 17.32 -1.44
CA GLY A 30 -19.74 16.11 -1.68
C GLY A 30 -20.36 14.84 -1.09
N ARG A 31 -21.01 14.93 0.08
CA ARG A 31 -21.62 13.79 0.78
C ARG A 31 -23.00 13.45 0.24
N GLN A 32 -23.81 14.45 -0.09
CA GLN A 32 -25.14 14.26 -0.68
C GLN A 32 -25.08 13.91 -2.18
N LEU A 33 -24.12 14.45 -2.94
CA LEU A 33 -23.93 14.12 -4.35
C LEU A 33 -23.63 12.63 -4.53
N LYS A 34 -22.82 12.03 -3.65
CA LYS A 34 -22.59 10.57 -3.65
C LYS A 34 -23.89 9.81 -3.45
N LYS A 35 -24.71 10.20 -2.46
CA LYS A 35 -26.01 9.54 -2.19
C LYS A 35 -27.00 9.71 -3.35
N VAL A 36 -27.14 10.93 -3.87
CA VAL A 36 -28.03 11.24 -5.01
C VAL A 36 -27.56 10.54 -6.28
N SER A 37 -26.25 10.46 -6.53
CA SER A 37 -25.67 9.72 -7.65
C SER A 37 -25.98 8.23 -7.57
N TRP A 38 -25.89 7.63 -6.38
CA TRP A 38 -26.27 6.22 -6.18
C TRP A 38 -27.77 5.99 -6.45
N ILE A 39 -28.63 6.86 -5.92
CA ILE A 39 -30.09 6.76 -6.13
C ILE A 39 -30.43 6.94 -7.61
N ALA A 40 -29.83 7.92 -8.29
CA ALA A 40 -30.04 8.17 -9.71
C ALA A 40 -29.54 6.99 -10.57
N ALA A 41 -28.39 6.40 -10.24
CA ALA A 41 -27.87 5.22 -10.92
C ALA A 41 -28.81 4.02 -10.76
N ILE A 42 -29.35 3.79 -9.56
CA ILE A 42 -30.32 2.73 -9.30
C ILE A 42 -31.62 2.96 -10.07
N LEU A 43 -32.15 4.18 -10.06
CA LEU A 43 -33.37 4.54 -10.79
C LEU A 43 -33.20 4.38 -12.31
N LEU A 44 -32.04 4.80 -12.83
CA LEU A 44 -31.67 4.59 -14.23
C LEU A 44 -31.60 3.10 -14.58
N LEU A 45 -30.99 2.29 -13.72
CA LEU A 45 -30.89 0.85 -13.92
C LEU A 45 -32.27 0.16 -13.90
N LEU A 46 -33.17 0.59 -13.00
CA LEU A 46 -34.56 0.12 -12.96
C LEU A 46 -35.35 0.53 -14.21
N LEU A 47 -35.14 1.75 -14.72
CA LEU A 47 -35.74 2.19 -15.99
C LEU A 47 -35.22 1.38 -17.19
N LEU A 48 -33.91 1.10 -17.24
CA LEU A 48 -33.32 0.27 -18.28
C LEU A 48 -33.80 -1.18 -18.21
N ALA A 49 -34.02 -1.71 -17.00
CA ALA A 49 -34.62 -3.02 -16.78
C ALA A 49 -36.07 -3.06 -17.27
N GLY A 50 -36.89 -2.06 -16.91
CA GLY A 50 -38.30 -1.98 -17.31
C GLY A 50 -38.50 -1.75 -18.81
N THR A 51 -37.55 -1.12 -19.50
CA THR A 51 -37.61 -0.89 -20.97
C THR A 51 -37.03 -2.05 -21.80
N GLY A 52 -36.58 -3.13 -21.15
CA GLY A 52 -36.02 -4.30 -21.83
C GLY A 52 -34.63 -4.08 -22.44
N LYS A 53 -34.00 -2.92 -22.21
CA LYS A 53 -32.66 -2.56 -22.70
C LYS A 53 -31.52 -3.00 -21.78
N LEU A 54 -31.82 -3.86 -20.81
CA LEU A 54 -30.84 -4.38 -19.86
C LEU A 54 -29.71 -5.15 -20.57
N ASN A 55 -30.03 -5.81 -21.68
CA ASN A 55 -29.07 -6.47 -22.57
C ASN A 55 -27.97 -5.52 -23.10
N VAL A 56 -28.27 -4.24 -23.37
CA VAL A 56 -27.29 -3.25 -23.81
C VAL A 56 -26.31 -2.94 -22.67
N VAL A 57 -26.78 -2.90 -21.43
CA VAL A 57 -25.92 -2.72 -20.25
C VAL A 57 -25.00 -3.91 -20.07
N PHE A 58 -25.53 -5.14 -20.19
CA PHE A 58 -24.72 -6.35 -20.11
C PHE A 58 -23.73 -6.48 -21.27
N ALA A 59 -24.12 -6.09 -22.50
CA ALA A 59 -23.23 -6.06 -23.65
C ALA A 59 -22.11 -5.03 -23.46
N ALA A 60 -22.43 -3.83 -22.98
CA ALA A 60 -21.44 -2.81 -22.66
C ALA A 60 -20.47 -3.28 -21.56
N PHE A 61 -20.99 -3.93 -20.51
CA PHE A 61 -20.17 -4.55 -19.47
C PHE A 61 -19.27 -5.66 -20.03
N GLY A 62 -19.80 -6.53 -20.89
CA GLY A 62 -19.04 -7.60 -21.55
C GLY A 62 -17.89 -7.05 -22.40
N VAL A 63 -18.16 -6.00 -23.19
CA VAL A 63 -17.13 -5.30 -23.98
C VAL A 63 -16.08 -4.66 -23.07
N ALA A 64 -16.50 -4.00 -21.99
CA ALA A 64 -15.59 -3.40 -21.02
C ALA A 64 -14.70 -4.45 -20.32
N ILE A 65 -15.27 -5.58 -19.91
CA ILE A 65 -14.54 -6.70 -19.29
C ILE A 65 -13.57 -7.32 -20.29
N ALA A 66 -14.02 -7.60 -21.51
CA ALA A 66 -13.15 -8.16 -22.56
C ALA A 66 -11.96 -7.23 -22.87
N PHE A 67 -12.21 -5.92 -22.90
CA PHE A 67 -11.17 -4.92 -23.09
C PHE A 67 -10.21 -4.84 -21.88
N ALA A 68 -10.74 -4.87 -20.65
CA ALA A 68 -9.94 -4.87 -19.43
C ALA A 68 -9.04 -6.12 -19.34
N VAL A 69 -9.57 -7.30 -19.64
CA VAL A 69 -8.81 -8.56 -19.69
C VAL A 69 -7.77 -8.54 -20.80
N ARG A 70 -8.07 -7.92 -21.94
CA ARG A 70 -7.11 -7.74 -23.05
C ARG A 70 -5.96 -6.79 -22.70
N LEU A 71 -6.21 -5.79 -21.85
CA LEU A 71 -5.19 -4.87 -21.35
C LEU A 71 -4.39 -5.43 -20.16
N LEU A 72 -4.92 -6.46 -19.51
CA LEU A 72 -4.33 -7.08 -18.32
C LEU A 72 -2.87 -7.54 -18.55
N PRO A 73 -2.49 -8.21 -19.66
CA PRO A 73 -1.10 -8.59 -19.91
C PRO A 73 -0.17 -7.39 -20.09
N ALA A 74 -0.66 -6.33 -20.75
CA ALA A 74 0.11 -5.11 -20.95
C ALA A 74 0.37 -4.40 -19.62
N ILE A 75 -0.64 -4.33 -18.74
CA ILE A 75 -0.51 -3.73 -17.40
C ILE A 75 0.41 -4.58 -16.51
N LEU A 76 0.28 -5.90 -16.55
CA LEU A 76 1.13 -6.82 -15.79
C LEU A 76 2.59 -6.76 -16.23
N HIS A 77 2.87 -6.48 -17.50
CA HIS A 77 4.24 -6.32 -17.98
C HIS A 77 4.96 -5.12 -17.34
N TYR A 78 4.23 -4.07 -16.98
CA TYR A 78 4.76 -2.91 -16.24
C TYR A 78 4.71 -3.06 -14.71
N ALA A 79 4.11 -4.15 -14.20
CA ALA A 79 4.01 -4.42 -12.76
C ALA A 79 5.36 -4.40 -12.00
N PRO A 80 6.47 -4.99 -12.49
CA PRO A 80 7.73 -4.96 -11.74
C PRO A 80 8.34 -3.56 -11.65
N GLN A 81 8.04 -2.65 -12.58
CA GLN A 81 8.48 -1.26 -12.53
C GLN A 81 7.59 -0.43 -11.59
N LEU A 82 6.28 -0.71 -11.60
CA LEU A 82 5.32 -0.06 -10.71
C LEU A 82 5.57 -0.40 -9.23
N HIS A 83 6.07 -1.61 -8.94
CA HIS A 83 6.41 -2.02 -7.58
C HIS A 83 7.51 -1.15 -6.95
N ARG A 84 8.48 -0.66 -7.74
CA ARG A 84 9.54 0.26 -7.27
C ARG A 84 8.99 1.65 -6.94
N LEU A 85 8.11 2.18 -7.78
CA LEU A 85 7.41 3.44 -7.50
C LEU A 85 6.51 3.29 -6.27
N TRP A 86 5.76 2.19 -6.16
CA TRP A 86 4.93 1.92 -4.99
C TRP A 86 5.76 1.78 -3.71
N GLN A 87 6.97 1.20 -3.74
CA GLN A 87 7.85 1.19 -2.57
C GLN A 87 8.37 2.58 -2.19
N VAL A 88 8.56 3.49 -3.14
CA VAL A 88 8.95 4.89 -2.84
C VAL A 88 7.78 5.69 -2.25
N PHE A 89 6.57 5.51 -2.78
CA PHE A 89 5.36 6.19 -2.28
C PHE A 89 4.75 5.53 -1.03
N SER A 90 4.88 4.21 -0.88
CA SER A 90 4.40 3.41 0.26
C SER A 90 5.50 3.17 1.30
N GLY A 91 6.73 3.58 1.02
CA GLY A 91 7.87 3.57 1.94
C GLY A 91 7.65 4.42 3.19
N GLY A 92 6.56 5.20 3.25
CA GLY A 92 6.07 5.81 4.49
C GLY A 92 5.41 4.83 5.49
N LYS A 93 5.21 3.54 5.15
CA LYS A 93 4.56 2.55 6.03
C LYS A 93 5.18 1.15 6.05
N GLN A 94 6.49 1.03 5.85
CA GLN A 94 7.23 -0.20 6.20
C GLN A 94 8.56 0.12 6.89
N GLN A 95 8.50 0.65 8.12
CA GLN A 95 9.49 0.39 9.19
C GLN A 95 8.98 0.91 10.55
N GLN A 96 7.76 0.50 10.92
CA GLN A 96 7.36 0.41 12.32
C GLN A 96 6.77 -0.97 12.55
N ASN A 97 7.63 -1.99 12.49
CA ASN A 97 7.44 -3.10 13.42
C ASN A 97 8.00 -2.62 14.77
N GLN A 98 7.26 -1.71 15.40
CA GLN A 98 7.37 -1.48 16.84
C GLN A 98 7.02 -2.81 17.50
N GLN A 99 8.03 -3.63 17.73
CA GLN A 99 7.95 -4.67 18.73
C GLN A 99 7.88 -3.96 20.09
N ASN A 100 6.64 -3.65 20.46
CA ASN A 100 6.10 -3.57 21.81
C ASN A 100 7.15 -3.61 22.95
N PRO A 101 7.44 -2.49 23.64
CA PRO A 101 8.44 -2.43 24.72
C PRO A 101 8.06 -3.23 25.97
N ASN A 102 6.89 -3.90 25.98
CA ASN A 102 6.35 -4.58 27.16
C ASN A 102 6.34 -6.11 27.08
N ARG A 103 7.18 -6.70 26.21
CA ARG A 103 7.59 -8.10 26.38
C ARG A 103 8.98 -8.10 27.02
N PRO A 104 9.21 -8.85 28.12
CA PRO A 104 10.53 -8.94 28.70
C PRO A 104 11.43 -9.73 27.75
N PHE A 105 12.07 -9.04 26.80
CA PHE A 105 13.30 -9.52 26.18
C PHE A 105 14.39 -9.49 27.26
N ARG A 106 14.32 -10.44 28.18
CA ARG A 106 15.53 -11.00 28.78
C ARG A 106 16.25 -11.76 27.68
N SER A 107 17.02 -11.06 26.84
CA SER A 107 18.21 -11.59 26.16
C SER A 107 18.75 -10.57 25.16
N GLY A 108 19.41 -9.52 25.67
CA GLY A 108 20.59 -9.05 24.94
C GLY A 108 21.52 -10.26 24.71
N MET A 109 22.13 -10.35 23.53
CA MET A 109 23.08 -11.42 23.20
C MET A 109 24.09 -11.57 24.34
N SER A 110 24.29 -12.79 24.85
CA SER A 110 25.25 -13.02 25.95
C SER A 110 26.68 -12.85 25.44
N LYS A 111 27.63 -12.55 26.35
CA LYS A 111 29.05 -12.41 25.96
C LYS A 111 29.60 -13.69 25.30
N THR A 112 29.18 -14.86 25.77
CA THR A 112 29.57 -16.15 25.16
C THR A 112 29.01 -16.30 23.76
N GLN A 113 27.72 -16.02 23.57
CA GLN A 113 27.07 -16.06 22.26
C GLN A 113 27.69 -15.04 21.29
N ALA A 114 28.07 -13.86 21.77
CA ALA A 114 28.73 -12.85 20.96
C ALA A 114 30.13 -13.28 20.51
N LEU A 115 30.90 -13.96 21.37
CA LEU A 115 32.18 -14.56 21.01
C LEU A 115 32.00 -15.66 19.95
N ASP A 116 30.99 -16.51 20.11
CA ASP A 116 30.69 -17.59 19.14
C ASP A 116 30.31 -17.01 17.77
N VAL A 117 29.49 -15.96 17.73
CA VAL A 117 29.11 -15.27 16.48
C VAL A 117 30.32 -14.66 15.77
N LEU A 118 31.30 -14.14 16.52
CA LEU A 118 32.55 -13.62 15.97
C LEU A 118 33.63 -14.70 15.73
N GLY A 119 33.39 -15.95 16.16
CA GLY A 119 34.35 -17.05 16.07
C GLY A 119 35.57 -16.87 16.97
N LEU A 120 35.41 -16.21 18.12
CA LEU A 120 36.47 -15.87 19.06
C LEU A 120 36.41 -16.74 20.32
N LYS A 121 37.58 -16.96 20.94
CA LYS A 121 37.68 -17.67 22.22
C LYS A 121 37.42 -16.71 23.40
N PRO A 122 36.99 -17.22 24.57
CA PRO A 122 36.94 -16.44 25.80
C PRO A 122 38.30 -15.80 26.09
N GLY A 123 38.30 -14.49 26.39
CA GLY A 123 39.53 -13.73 26.64
C GLY A 123 40.18 -13.10 25.39
N ALA A 124 39.50 -13.12 24.24
CA ALA A 124 39.94 -12.38 23.05
C ALA A 124 40.11 -10.88 23.36
N SER A 125 41.18 -10.29 22.82
CA SER A 125 41.47 -8.87 23.04
C SER A 125 40.53 -7.98 22.20
N GLU A 126 40.39 -6.72 22.60
CA GLU A 126 39.56 -5.74 21.88
C GLU A 126 39.93 -5.63 20.38
N LYS A 127 41.23 -5.63 20.06
CA LYS A 127 41.70 -5.65 18.67
C LYS A 127 41.19 -6.88 17.91
N ASP A 128 41.18 -8.05 18.53
CA ASP A 128 40.75 -9.31 17.89
C ASP A 128 39.23 -9.28 17.60
N ILE A 129 38.46 -8.65 18.49
CA ILE A 129 37.01 -8.43 18.32
C ILE A 129 36.74 -7.50 17.13
N ILE A 130 37.48 -6.41 17.02
CA ILE A 130 37.35 -5.44 15.92
C ILE A 130 37.74 -6.07 14.57
N ASP A 131 38.84 -6.82 14.54
CA ASP A 131 39.34 -7.47 13.32
C ASP A 131 38.39 -8.58 12.85
N ALA A 132 37.89 -9.41 13.76
CA ALA A 132 36.90 -10.44 13.46
C ALA A 132 35.59 -9.84 12.90
N HIS A 133 35.09 -8.77 13.54
CA HIS A 133 33.91 -8.04 13.07
C HIS A 133 34.11 -7.49 11.66
N ARG A 134 35.23 -6.80 11.40
CA ARG A 134 35.54 -6.23 10.07
C ARG A 134 35.63 -7.31 9.00
N LYS A 135 36.26 -8.46 9.31
CA LYS A 135 36.37 -9.59 8.39
C LYS A 135 35.01 -10.20 8.08
N LEU A 136 34.15 -10.41 9.08
CA LEU A 136 32.82 -10.99 8.90
C LEU A 136 31.86 -10.04 8.17
N ILE A 137 31.82 -8.76 8.55
CA ILE A 137 30.94 -7.80 7.90
C ILE A 137 31.31 -7.59 6.43
N SER A 138 32.60 -7.63 6.09
CA SER A 138 33.06 -7.49 4.71
C SER A 138 32.57 -8.61 3.77
N LYS A 139 32.32 -9.81 4.32
CA LYS A 139 31.81 -10.99 3.62
C LYS A 139 30.28 -11.04 3.57
N VAL A 140 29.62 -10.52 4.60
CA VAL A 140 28.17 -10.63 4.79
C VAL A 140 27.42 -9.36 4.36
N HIS A 141 28.15 -8.31 3.96
CA HIS A 141 27.53 -7.03 3.59
C HIS A 141 26.47 -7.19 2.49
N PRO A 142 25.26 -6.62 2.66
CA PRO A 142 24.18 -6.74 1.69
C PRO A 142 24.56 -6.21 0.29
N ASP A 143 25.41 -5.19 0.22
CA ASP A 143 25.93 -4.64 -1.06
C ASP A 143 26.75 -5.64 -1.89
N ARG A 144 27.19 -6.75 -1.31
CA ARG A 144 27.91 -7.83 -2.01
C ARG A 144 27.08 -9.12 -2.12
N GLY A 145 25.75 -9.02 -1.96
CA GLY A 145 24.84 -10.16 -2.01
C GLY A 145 24.72 -10.93 -0.69
N GLY A 146 25.13 -10.33 0.43
CA GLY A 146 25.01 -10.92 1.77
C GLY A 146 23.63 -10.67 2.44
N SER A 147 23.44 -11.21 3.64
CA SER A 147 22.17 -11.14 4.38
C SER A 147 22.18 -10.02 5.42
N ASP A 148 21.18 -9.14 5.36
CA ASP A 148 20.97 -8.04 6.32
C ASP A 148 20.78 -8.56 7.77
N TYR A 149 20.08 -9.69 7.92
CA TYR A 149 19.90 -10.34 9.21
C TYR A 149 21.22 -10.81 9.84
N LEU A 150 22.12 -11.38 9.04
CA LEU A 150 23.43 -11.82 9.51
C LEU A 150 24.33 -10.62 9.85
N ALA A 151 24.29 -9.56 9.04
CA ALA A 151 24.99 -8.32 9.32
C ALA A 151 24.53 -7.70 10.66
N ALA A 152 23.21 -7.69 10.92
CA ALA A 152 22.64 -7.22 12.17
C ALA A 152 23.11 -8.05 13.39
N GLN A 153 23.15 -9.38 13.28
CA GLN A 153 23.68 -10.24 14.34
C GLN A 153 25.17 -10.00 14.63
N ILE A 154 25.99 -9.84 13.60
CA ILE A 154 27.43 -9.55 13.74
C ILE A 154 27.64 -8.20 14.45
N ASN A 155 26.84 -7.20 14.09
CA ASN A 155 26.89 -5.89 14.74
C ASN A 155 26.44 -5.95 16.20
N LEU A 156 25.42 -6.74 16.52
CA LEU A 156 24.97 -6.96 17.89
C LEU A 156 26.06 -7.64 18.74
N ALA A 157 26.75 -8.64 18.18
CA ALA A 157 27.85 -9.33 18.85
C ALA A 157 28.99 -8.37 19.23
N LYS A 158 29.42 -7.50 18.30
CA LYS A 158 30.41 -6.46 18.61
C LYS A 158 29.93 -5.55 19.74
N LYS A 159 28.68 -5.06 19.67
CA LYS A 159 28.10 -4.17 20.69
C LYS A 159 28.03 -4.82 22.08
N THR A 160 27.77 -6.13 22.14
CA THR A 160 27.74 -6.87 23.41
C THR A 160 29.13 -6.98 24.06
N LEU A 161 30.18 -7.16 23.26
CA LEU A 161 31.55 -7.33 23.77
C LEU A 161 32.27 -5.99 24.00
N LEU A 162 31.99 -5.01 23.15
CA LEU A 162 32.52 -3.65 23.20
C LEU A 162 31.34 -2.66 23.20
N PRO A 163 30.59 -2.56 24.32
CA PRO A 163 29.58 -1.54 24.47
C PRO A 163 30.29 -0.20 24.55
N GLN A 164 30.38 0.50 23.42
CA GLN A 164 30.88 1.88 23.39
C GLN A 164 29.95 2.73 24.25
N GLY A 165 30.54 3.45 25.21
CA GLY A 165 29.92 4.62 25.82
C GLY A 165 29.87 5.76 24.81
#